data_AF-A0A961MJP2-F1
#
_entry.id   AF-A0A961MJP2-F1
#
_cell.length_a   1.000
_cell.length_b   1.000
_cell.length_c   1.000
_cell.angle_alpha   90.00
_cell.angle_beta   90.00
_cell.angle_gamma   90.00
#
_symmetry.space_group_name_H-M   'P 1'
#
loop_
_entity.id
_entity.type
_entity.pdbx_description
1 polymer ?
#
loop_
_entity_poly.entity_id
_entity_poly.type
_entity_poly.pdbx_seq_one_letter_code
_entity_poly.pdbx_strand_id
1 'polypeptide(L)' 'FLGLPATGRIVGMRVMDFYLHDGGLIRENWVPLDLLDLLRQLGVDVLGRMRSHVRRAAGGA' A
#
# COMPACT_ATOMS: atom_id res chain seq x y z
N PHE A 1 -6.09 1.17 -10.65
CA PHE A 1 -5.76 1.63 -9.27
C PHE A 1 -4.36 2.24 -9.28
N LEU A 2 -4.17 3.48 -8.82
CA LEU A 2 -2.89 4.21 -8.89
C LEU A 2 -2.23 4.17 -10.30
N GLY A 3 -3.03 4.38 -11.35
CA GLY A 3 -2.56 4.33 -12.74
C GLY A 3 -2.42 2.92 -13.35
N LEU A 4 -2.58 1.85 -12.57
CA LEU A 4 -2.59 0.48 -13.10
C LEU A 4 -3.88 0.17 -13.86
N PRO A 5 -3.81 -0.56 -15.00
CA PRO A 5 -4.97 -1.02 -15.73
C PRO A 5 -5.80 -2.00 -14.88
N ALA A 6 -7.08 -2.15 -15.24
CA ALA A 6 -7.96 -3.11 -14.59
C ALA A 6 -7.46 -4.54 -14.84
N THR A 7 -7.37 -5.34 -13.77
CA THR A 7 -6.89 -6.74 -13.85
C THR A 7 -8.03 -7.75 -13.95
N GLY A 8 -9.28 -7.35 -13.64
CA GLY A 8 -10.43 -8.23 -13.55
C GLY A 8 -10.41 -9.22 -12.36
N ARG A 9 -9.41 -9.11 -11.47
CA ARG A 9 -9.24 -10.02 -10.33
C ARG A 9 -9.97 -9.47 -9.11
N ILE A 10 -10.58 -10.37 -8.34
CA ILE A 10 -11.03 -10.07 -6.97
C ILE A 10 -9.78 -9.98 -6.10
N VAL A 11 -9.68 -8.92 -5.31
CA VAL A 11 -8.57 -8.67 -4.38
C VAL A 11 -9.13 -8.31 -3.01
N GLY A 12 -8.40 -8.66 -1.95
CA GLY A 12 -8.68 -8.19 -0.60
C GLY A 12 -7.94 -6.89 -0.32
N MET A 13 -8.56 -5.97 0.41
CA MET A 13 -7.91 -4.74 0.87
C MET A 13 -7.82 -4.74 2.39
N ARG A 14 -6.58 -4.75 2.90
CA ARG A 14 -6.31 -4.60 4.32
C ARG A 14 -6.24 -3.11 4.65
N VAL A 15 -7.17 -2.66 5.47
CA VAL A 15 -7.29 -1.26 5.87
C VAL A 15 -7.42 -1.16 7.38
N MET A 16 -7.08 0.00 7.91
CA MET A 16 -7.39 0.39 9.28
C MET A 16 -7.96 1.80 9.24
N ASP A 17 -8.96 2.07 10.08
CA ASP A 17 -9.56 3.38 10.20
C ASP A 17 -9.28 3.96 11.58
N PHE A 18 -8.69 5.15 11.61
CA PHE A 18 -8.60 5.97 12.80
C PHE A 18 -9.50 7.19 12.63
N TYR A 19 -10.36 7.43 13.60
CA TYR A 19 -11.25 8.58 13.60
C TYR A 19 -10.93 9.49 14.77
N LEU A 20 -10.74 10.78 14.50
CA LEU A 20 -10.84 11.82 15.52
C LEU A 20 -12.27 12.33 15.54
N HIS A 21 -12.94 12.19 16.67
CA HIS A 21 -14.27 12.75 16.87
C HIS A 21 -14.19 14.11 17.57
N ASP A 22 -15.10 15.02 17.24
CA ASP A 22 -15.35 16.27 17.96
C ASP A 22 -16.81 16.68 17.77
N GLY A 23 -17.48 17.09 18.85
CA GLY A 23 -18.89 17.50 18.81
C GLY A 23 -19.86 16.42 18.27
N GLY A 24 -19.54 15.14 18.45
CA GLY A 24 -20.36 14.02 17.95
C GLY A 24 -20.22 13.75 16.44
N LEU A 25 -19.30 14.42 15.76
CA LEU A 25 -19.00 14.21 14.34
C LEU A 25 -17.54 13.73 14.17
N ILE A 26 -17.26 13.08 13.04
CA ILE A 26 -15.89 12.76 12.62
C ILE A 26 -15.26 14.04 12.07
N ARG A 27 -14.17 14.50 12.68
CA ARG A 27 -13.38 15.62 12.13
C ARG A 27 -12.28 15.14 11.22
N GLU A 28 -11.62 14.04 11.59
CA GLU A 28 -10.51 13.48 10.84
C GLU A 28 -10.68 11.97 10.71
N ASN A 29 -10.30 11.44 9.54
CA ASN A 29 -10.22 10.02 9.26
C ASN A 29 -8.87 9.74 8.61
N TRP A 30 -8.04 8.94 9.29
CA TRP A 30 -6.79 8.46 8.73
C TRP A 30 -6.94 6.99 8.40
N VAL A 31 -6.65 6.66 7.14
CA VAL A 31 -6.82 5.31 6.60
C VAL A 31 -5.49 4.75 6.11
N PRO A 32 -4.72 4.06 6.97
CA PRO A 32 -3.60 3.28 6.51
C PRO A 32 -4.06 2.12 5.61
N LEU A 33 -3.41 2.00 4.46
CA LEU A 33 -3.65 0.96 3.46
C LEU A 33 -2.41 0.11 3.33
N ASP A 34 -2.56 -1.22 3.33
CA ASP A 34 -1.48 -2.13 2.93
C ASP A 34 -1.34 -2.11 1.39
N LEU A 35 -0.70 -1.06 0.88
CA LEU A 35 -0.46 -0.89 -0.55
C LEU A 35 0.48 -1.96 -1.11
N LEU A 36 1.39 -2.49 -0.29
CA LEU A 36 2.34 -3.51 -0.76
C LEU A 36 1.61 -4.81 -1.09
N ASP A 37 0.72 -5.27 -0.21
CA ASP A 37 -0.06 -6.48 -0.49
C ASP A 37 -1.08 -6.25 -1.62
N LEU A 38 -1.77 -5.10 -1.64
CA LEU A 38 -2.72 -4.78 -2.70
C LEU A 38 -2.06 -4.75 -4.08
N LEU A 39 -0.92 -4.06 -4.21
CA LEU A 39 -0.17 -4.01 -5.48
C LEU A 39 0.34 -5.39 -5.88
N ARG A 40 0.78 -6.22 -4.91
CA ARG A 40 1.18 -7.61 -5.17
C ARG A 40 0.00 -8.43 -5.72
N GLN A 41 -1.20 -8.31 -5.16
CA GLN A 41 -2.41 -8.97 -5.67
C GLN A 41 -2.76 -8.51 -7.09
N LEU A 42 -2.52 -7.22 -7.40
CA LEU A 42 -2.65 -6.65 -8.76
C LEU A 42 -1.52 -7.06 -9.72
N GLY A 43 -0.54 -7.86 -9.27
CA GLY A 43 0.55 -8.38 -10.09
C GLY A 43 1.83 -7.54 -10.08
N VAL A 44 1.96 -6.58 -9.15
CA VAL A 44 3.12 -5.70 -9.01
C VAL A 44 3.87 -6.02 -7.71
N ASP A 45 4.96 -6.78 -7.80
CA ASP A 45 5.85 -7.05 -6.65
C ASP A 45 6.81 -5.88 -6.42
N VAL A 46 6.40 -4.91 -5.60
CA VAL A 46 7.19 -3.72 -5.26
C VAL A 46 8.49 -4.09 -4.53
N LEU A 47 8.39 -4.94 -3.49
CA LEU A 47 9.55 -5.35 -2.70
C LEU A 47 10.55 -6.15 -3.55
N GLY A 48 10.05 -6.96 -4.48
CA GLY A 48 10.90 -7.66 -5.44
C GLY A 48 11.69 -6.75 -6.37
N ARG A 49 11.06 -5.68 -6.88
CA ARG A 49 11.76 -4.67 -7.70
C ARG A 49 12.84 -3.93 -6.92
N MET A 50 12.63 -3.73 -5.62
CA MET A 50 13.58 -3.01 -4.76
C MET A 50 14.77 -3.86 -4.30
N ARG A 51 14.69 -5.21 -4.35
CA ARG A 51 15.80 -6.10 -3.93
C ARG A 51 17.15 -5.79 -4.59
N SER A 52 17.17 -5.45 -5.88
CA SER A 52 18.40 -5.08 -6.60
C SER A 52 18.96 -3.72 -6.15
N HIS A 53 18.09 -2.79 -5.76
CA HIS A 53 18.45 -1.45 -5.30
C HIS A 53 19.05 -1.49 -3.89
N VAL A 54 18.45 -2.29 -2.99
CA VAL A 54 18.96 -2.49 -1.62
C VAL A 54 20.34 -3.17 -1.63
N ARG A 55 20.54 -4.20 -2.47
CA ARG A 55 21.84 -4.89 -2.58
C ARG A 55 22.96 -3.98 -3.09
N ARG A 56 22.66 -3.05 -4.01
CA ARG A 56 23.64 -2.05 -4.47
C ARG A 56 24.00 -1.05 -3.37
N ALA A 57 23.04 -0.63 -2.55
CA ALA A 57 23.30 0.26 -1.42
C ALA A 57 24.15 -0.43 -0.33
N ALA A 58 23.97 -1.74 -0.11
CA ALA A 58 24.69 -2.49 0.91
C ALA A 58 26.09 -2.97 0.50
N GLY A 59 26.37 -3.11 -0.81
CA GLY A 59 27.67 -3.60 -1.33
C GLY A 59 28.68 -2.50 -1.71
N GLY A 60 28.41 -1.25 -1.33
CA GLY A 60 29.26 -0.09 -1.61
C GLY A 60 30.12 0.39 -0.44
N ALA A 61 30.45 -0.49 0.51
CA ALA A 61 31.37 -0.23 1.63
C ALA A 61 32.62 -1.10 1.52
#